data_AF-U6SKK0-F1
#
_entry.id   AF-U6SKK0-F1
#
_cell.length_a   1.000
_cell.length_b   1.000
_cell.length_c   1.000
_cell.angle_alpha   90.00
_cell.angle_beta   90.00
_cell.angle_gamma   90.00
#
_symmetry.space_group_name_H-M   'P 1'
#
loop_
_entity.id
_entity.type
_entity.pdbx_description
1 polymer ?
#
loop_
_entity_poly.entity_id
_entity_poly.type
_entity_poly.pdbx_seq_one_letter_code
_entity_poly.pdbx_strand_id
1 'polypeptide(L)' 'MKWENIEGNKLIVDKQTSRGNNNKVIITFLKNSSSYREIQLNEELVRELKKFKLVQNEMSLKHPSYKMNKEG' A
#
# COMPACT_ATOMS: atom_id res chain seq x y z
N MET A 1 -0.95 -1.09 -2.84
CA MET A 1 0.03 -0.11 -2.35
C MET A 1 0.96 -0.84 -1.41
N LYS A 2 2.25 -0.81 -1.70
CA LYS A 2 3.30 -1.40 -0.87
C LYS A 2 4.00 -0.33 -0.05
N TRP A 3 4.65 -0.76 1.02
CA TRP A 3 5.52 0.12 1.80
C TRP A 3 6.69 0.69 0.98
N GLU A 4 7.12 0.00 -0.08
CA GLU A 4 8.14 0.48 -1.04
C GLU A 4 7.65 1.63 -1.92
N ASN A 5 6.33 1.83 -2.04
CA ASN A 5 5.76 2.94 -2.80
C ASN A 5 5.77 4.27 -2.02
N ILE A 6 6.16 4.27 -0.75
CA ILE A 6 6.28 5.49 0.07
C ILE A 6 7.76 5.85 0.22
N GLU A 7 8.15 6.99 -0.33
CA GLU A 7 9.51 7.53 -0.23
C GLU A 7 9.47 8.87 0.51
N GLY A 8 10.01 8.89 1.73
CA GLY A 8 9.95 10.08 2.59
C GLY A 8 8.51 10.49 2.91
N ASN A 9 8.09 11.64 2.39
CA ASN A 9 6.75 12.19 2.49
C ASN A 9 5.98 12.14 1.16
N LYS A 10 6.40 11.29 0.23
CA LYS A 10 5.76 11.12 -1.07
C LYS A 10 5.22 9.70 -1.23
N LEU A 11 4.05 9.59 -1.86
CA LEU A 11 3.48 8.33 -2.33
C LEU A 11 3.59 8.26 -3.85
N ILE A 12 4.29 7.25 -4.35
CA ILE A 12 4.39 6.93 -5.77
C ILE A 12 3.20 6.04 -6.14
N VAL A 13 2.38 6.49 -7.09
CA VAL A 13 1.23 5.72 -7.58
C VAL A 13 1.54 5.21 -8.99
N ASP A 14 1.84 3.92 -9.09
CA ASP A 14 2.23 3.21 -10.32
C ASP A 14 1.24 2.12 -10.77
N LYS A 15 0.45 1.61 -9.82
CA LYS A 15 -0.52 0.54 -10.02
C LYS A 15 -1.80 0.77 -9.23
N GLN A 16 -2.86 0.14 -9.70
CA GLN A 16 -4.16 0.13 -9.04
C GLN A 16 -4.58 -1.31 -8.78
N THR A 17 -5.32 -1.50 -7.69
CA THR A 17 -5.89 -2.79 -7.32
C THR A 17 -7.39 -2.66 -7.29
N SER A 18 -8.09 -3.53 -7.99
CA SER A 18 -9.55 -3.66 -7.95
C SER A 18 -9.95 -5.08 -7.56
N ARG A 19 -11.24 -5.28 -7.23
CA ARG A 19 -11.81 -6.58 -6.93
C ARG A 19 -12.79 -6.95 -8.03
N GLY A 20 -12.56 -8.08 -8.69
CA GLY A 20 -13.49 -8.65 -9.65
C GLY A 20 -14.49 -9.61 -9.01
N ASN A 21 -15.20 -10.38 -9.84
CA ASN A 21 -16.12 -11.43 -9.38
C ASN A 21 -15.42 -12.40 -8.40
N ASN A 22 -16.13 -12.78 -7.34
CA ASN A 22 -15.64 -13.62 -6.24
C ASN A 22 -14.41 -13.04 -5.51
N ASN A 23 -14.30 -11.71 -5.38
CA ASN A 23 -13.25 -11.01 -4.63
C ASN A 23 -11.82 -11.26 -5.15
N LYS A 24 -11.69 -11.70 -6.41
CA LYS A 24 -10.40 -11.89 -7.07
C LYS A 24 -9.68 -10.55 -7.19
N VAL A 25 -8.43 -10.50 -6.75
CA VAL A 25 -7.56 -9.32 -6.89
C VAL A 25 -7.22 -9.14 -8.37
N ILE A 26 -7.49 -7.95 -8.90
CA ILE A 26 -7.05 -7.54 -10.24
C ILE A 26 -6.07 -6.38 -10.06
N ILE A 27 -4.83 -6.57 -10.49
CA ILE A 27 -3.79 -5.54 -10.47
C ILE A 27 -3.67 -4.97 -11.88
N THR A 28 -3.92 -3.68 -12.03
CA THR A 28 -3.75 -2.96 -13.29
C THR A 28 -2.63 -1.94 -13.16
N PHE A 29 -1.64 -2.03 -14.05
CA PHE A 29 -0.63 -1.00 -14.22
C PHE A 29 -1.22 0.16 -15.01
N LEU A 30 -0.76 1.36 -14.70
CA LEU A 30 -1.19 2.56 -15.39
C LEU A 30 -0.61 2.55 -16.82
N LYS A 31 -1.50 2.65 -17.83
CA LYS A 31 -1.15 2.43 -19.25
C LYS A 31 -0.27 3.52 -19.87
N ASN A 32 -0.21 4.71 -19.27
CA ASN A 32 0.53 5.86 -19.78
C ASN A 32 1.35 6.53 -18.68
N SER A 33 2.51 7.10 -19.05
CA SER A 33 3.41 7.83 -18.15
C SER A 33 2.72 9.02 -17.46
N SER A 34 1.68 9.58 -18.07
CA SER A 34 0.88 10.69 -17.53
C SER A 34 0.00 10.32 -16.33
N SER A 35 -0.28 9.03 -16.12
CA SER A 35 -1.06 8.58 -14.96
C SER A 35 -0.20 8.32 -13.73
N TYR A 36 1.13 8.18 -13.90
CA TYR A 36 2.08 8.11 -12.78
C TYR A 36 2.06 9.46 -12.08
N ARG A 37 1.87 9.42 -10.77
CA ARG A 37 1.84 10.62 -9.95
C ARG A 37 2.53 10.40 -8.62
N GLU A 38 3.20 11.45 -8.17
CA GLU A 38 3.68 11.57 -6.82
C GLU A 38 2.65 12.37 -6.02
N ILE A 39 2.15 11.79 -4.94
CA ILE A 39 1.25 12.48 -4.01
C ILE A 39 2.07 12.90 -2.80
N GLN A 40 2.12 14.21 -2.56
CA GLN A 40 2.70 14.76 -1.35
C GLN A 40 1.81 14.38 -0.15
N LEU A 41 2.40 13.68 0.81
CA LEU A 41 1.77 13.33 2.08
C LEU A 41 2.08 14.40 3.10
N ASN A 42 1.09 14.75 3.92
CA ASN A 42 1.33 15.59 5.09
C ASN A 42 2.06 14.79 6.18
N GLU A 43 2.74 15.50 7.08
CA GLU A 43 3.57 14.86 8.11
C GLU A 43 2.76 13.99 9.07
N GLU A 44 1.53 14.41 9.38
CA GLU A 44 0.62 13.64 10.21
C GLU A 44 0.29 12.28 9.60
N LEU A 45 -0.05 12.23 8.30
CA LEU A 45 -0.33 10.98 7.60
C LEU A 45 0.92 10.10 7.52
N VAL A 46 2.11 10.67 7.29
CA VAL A 46 3.37 9.91 7.32
C VAL A 46 3.58 9.26 8.68
N ARG A 47 3.28 9.98 9.77
CA ARG A 47 3.38 9.45 11.14
C ARG A 47 2.39 8.30 11.36
N GLU A 48 1.14 8.47 10.96
CA GLU A 48 0.11 7.43 11.12
C GLU A 48 0.42 6.19 10.26
N LEU A 49 0.94 6.37 9.05
CA LEU A 49 1.39 5.26 8.19
C LEU A 49 2.55 4.48 8.83
N LYS A 50 3.51 5.17 9.46
CA LYS A 50 4.60 4.51 10.21
C LYS A 50 4.07 3.70 11.40
N LYS A 51 3.13 4.26 12.16
CA LYS A 51 2.48 3.54 13.27
C LYS A 51 1.74 2.30 12.76
N PHE A 52 0.99 2.44 11.67
CA PHE A 52 0.26 1.33 11.07
C PHE A 52 1.20 0.20 10.63
N LYS A 53 2.33 0.53 9.99
CA LYS A 53 3.37 -0.45 9.63
C LYS A 53 3.90 -1.22 10.85
N LEU A 54 4.12 -0.53 11.96
CA LEU A 54 4.58 -1.14 13.20
C LEU A 54 3.53 -2.11 13.76
N VAL A 55 2.27 -1.68 13.85
CA VAL A 55 1.14 -2.55 14.28
C VAL A 55 1.01 -3.77 13.37
N GLN A 56 1.14 -3.58 12.05
CA GLN A 56 1.09 -4.68 11.09
C GLN A 56 2.17 -5.74 11.34
N ASN A 57 3.40 -5.29 11.63
CA ASN A 57 4.52 -6.17 11.98
C ASN A 57 4.31 -6.86 13.32
N GLU A 58 3.75 -6.16 14.32
CA GLU A 58 3.42 -6.79 15.59
C GLU A 58 2.36 -7.88 15.43
N MET A 59 1.33 -7.62 14.62
CA MET A 59 0.26 -8.59 14.36
C MET A 59 0.79 -9.85 13.68
N SER A 60 1.71 -9.70 12.72
CA SER A 60 2.31 -10.85 12.03
C SER A 60 3.22 -11.69 12.93
N LEU A 61 3.85 -11.08 13.94
CA LEU A 61 4.68 -11.79 14.92
C LEU A 61 3.85 -12.43 16.04
N LYS A 62 2.81 -11.75 16.54
CA LYS A 62 2.01 -12.20 17.69
C LYS A 62 0.92 -13.20 17.33
N HIS A 63 0.37 -13.11 16.11
CA HIS A 63 -0.79 -13.91 15.71
C HIS A 63 -0.47 -14.75 14.47
N PRO A 64 -0.25 -16.07 14.61
CA PRO A 64 0.02 -16.97 13.49
C PRO A 64 -1.10 -17.02 12.43
N SER A 65 -2.34 -16.68 12.82
CA SER A 65 -3.50 -16.60 11.93
C SER A 65 -3.57 -15.29 11.13
N TYR A 66 -2.78 -14.28 11.50
CA TYR A 66 -2.73 -13.03 10.76
C TYR A 66 -2.05 -13.24 9.41
N LYS A 67 -2.82 -13.02 8.33
CA LYS A 67 -2.31 -13.10 6.97
C LYS A 67 -2.08 -11.71 6.42
N MET A 68 -0.81 -11.34 6.31
CA MET A 68 -0.43 -10.12 5.61
C MET A 68 -0.76 -10.26 4.12
N ASN A 69 -1.42 -9.25 3.54
CA ASN A 69 -1.67 -9.22 2.09
C ASN A 69 -0.32 -9.14 1.35
N LYS A 70 0.02 -10.19 0.62
CA LYS A 70 1.24 -10.25 -0.22
C LYS A 70 1.05 -9.60 -1.60
N GLU A 71 -0.21 -9.41 -2.02
CA GLU A 71 -0.58 -8.98 -3.38
C GLU A 71 -0.82 -7.46 -3.50
N GLY A 72 -0.77 -6.72 -2.40
CA GLY A 72 -0.89 -5.25 -2.36
C GLY A 72 0.42 -4.57 -2.68
#